data_AF-B9TGK9-F1
#
_entry.id   AF-B9TGK9-F1
#
_cell.length_a   1.000
_cell.length_b   1.000
_cell.length_c   1.000
_cell.angle_alpha   90.00
_cell.angle_beta   90.00
_cell.angle_gamma   90.00
#
_symmetry.space_group_name_H-M   'P 1'
#
loop_
_entity.id
_entity.type
_entity.pdbx_description
1 polymer ?
#
loop_
_entity_poly.entity_id
_entity_poly.type
_entity_poly.pdbx_seq_one_letter_code
_entity_poly.pdbx_strand_id
1 'polypeptide(L)' 'MTPQREAMHMIAPPPVTSRNDLADAALDAINRAQAVIEFGLDGRILHANQNFLDALGYELHEVVGQPHAMFCEP' A
#
# COMPACT_ATOMS: atom_id res chain seq x y z
N MET A 1 -13.49 -13.08 -24.18
CA MET A 1 -14.77 -12.95 -23.44
C MET A 1 -14.75 -14.07 -22.42
N THR A 2 -14.25 -13.84 -21.20
CA THR A 2 -14.93 -13.06 -20.16
C THR A 2 -13.94 -12.17 -19.38
N PRO A 3 -14.17 -10.85 -19.25
CA PRO A 3 -13.37 -10.00 -18.37
C PRO A 3 -13.93 -10.13 -16.93
N GLN A 4 -13.20 -10.82 -16.06
CA GLN A 4 -13.49 -10.89 -14.62
C GLN A 4 -12.50 -10.06 -13.78
N ARG A 5 -11.78 -9.12 -14.41
CA ARG A 5 -11.00 -8.14 -13.67
C ARG A 5 -11.94 -7.06 -13.13
N GLU A 6 -11.89 -6.91 -11.81
CA GLU A 6 -12.21 -5.68 -11.08
C GLU A 6 -13.70 -5.40 -10.86
N ALA A 7 -14.38 -6.32 -10.15
CA ALA A 7 -15.33 -5.85 -9.15
C ALA A 7 -14.51 -5.16 -8.05
N MET A 8 -14.18 -3.88 -8.26
CA MET A 8 -13.66 -2.98 -7.24
C MET A 8 -14.59 -3.11 -6.04
N HIS A 9 -14.12 -3.78 -4.99
CA HIS A 9 -14.86 -3.97 -3.75
C HIS A 9 -14.96 -2.60 -3.08
N MET A 10 -15.95 -1.80 -3.53
CA MET A 10 -16.34 -0.55 -2.92
C MET A 10 -17.03 -0.87 -1.60
N ILE A 11 -16.24 -1.26 -0.59
CA ILE A 11 -16.63 -0.99 0.78
C ILE A 11 -16.70 0.53 0.84
N ALA A 12 -17.91 1.07 0.92
CA ALA A 12 -18.09 2.50 1.13
C ALA A 12 -17.24 2.89 2.34
N PRO A 13 -16.41 3.96 2.25
CA PRO A 13 -15.65 4.40 3.41
C PRO A 13 -16.61 4.60 4.58
N PRO A 14 -16.22 4.26 5.81
CA PRO A 14 -17.05 4.50 6.98
C PRO A 14 -17.48 5.97 7.00
N PRO A 15 -18.68 6.28 7.52
CA PRO A 15 -19.20 7.64 7.52
C PRO A 15 -18.21 8.60 8.19
N VAL A 16 -17.65 9.51 7.40
CA VAL A 16 -16.68 10.51 7.83
C VAL A 16 -17.40 11.49 8.77
N THR A 17 -17.11 11.41 10.07
CA THR A 17 -17.76 12.20 11.12
C THR A 17 -16.84 13.32 11.63
N SER A 18 -15.53 13.21 11.38
CA SER A 18 -14.51 14.17 11.78
C SER A 18 -13.42 14.39 10.70
N ARG A 19 -12.58 15.41 10.87
CA ARG A 19 -11.41 15.64 10.01
C ARG A 19 -10.39 14.49 10.06
N ASN A 20 -10.28 13.81 11.21
CA ASN A 20 -9.43 12.63 11.32
C ASN A 20 -9.99 11.48 10.49
N ASP A 21 -11.30 11.26 10.56
CA ASP A 21 -11.97 10.19 9.81
C ASP A 21 -11.80 10.36 8.29
N LEU A 22 -11.70 11.61 7.81
CA LEU A 22 -11.43 11.89 6.40
C LEU A 22 -10.01 11.50 6.01
N ALA A 23 -9.03 11.78 6.87
CA ALA A 23 -7.64 11.44 6.64
C ALA A 23 -7.46 9.91 6.61
N ASP A 24 -8.07 9.22 7.56
CA ASP A 24 -8.04 7.75 7.64
C ASP A 24 -8.72 7.12 6.42
N ALA A 25 -9.91 7.61 6.05
CA ALA A 25 -10.62 7.12 4.87
C ALA A 25 -9.85 7.37 3.56
N ALA A 26 -9.15 8.50 3.45
CA ALA A 26 -8.31 8.80 2.30
C ALA A 26 -7.07 7.89 2.25
N LEU A 27 -6.40 7.67 3.39
CA LEU A 27 -5.25 6.78 3.49
C LEU A 27 -5.65 5.33 3.13
N ASP A 28 -6.79 4.88 3.65
CA ASP A 28 -7.37 3.58 3.33
C ASP A 28 -7.67 3.43 1.83
N ALA A 29 -8.23 4.47 1.21
CA ALA A 29 -8.50 4.47 -0.23
C ALA A 29 -7.20 4.37 -1.04
N ILE A 30 -6.14 5.08 -0.63
CA ILE A 30 -4.82 5.01 -1.26
C ILE A 30 -4.22 3.61 -1.08
N ASN A 31 -4.24 3.07 0.14
CA ASN A 31 -3.72 1.74 0.46
C ASN A 31 -4.38 0.63 -0.35
N ARG A 32 -5.67 0.78 -0.69
CA ARG A 32 -6.38 -0.19 -1.55
C ARG A 32 -6.08 -0.01 -3.03
N ALA A 33 -5.86 1.23 -3.50
CA ALA A 33 -5.79 1.53 -4.92
C ALA A 33 -4.35 1.55 -5.48
N GLN A 34 -3.33 1.75 -4.64
CA GLN A 34 -1.96 1.99 -5.07
C GLN A 34 -0.97 1.08 -4.33
N ALA A 35 0.21 0.87 -4.93
CA ALA A 35 1.36 0.31 -4.24
C ALA A 35 1.97 1.37 -3.31
N VAL A 36 2.06 1.07 -2.03
CA VAL A 36 2.55 1.99 -0.98
C VAL A 36 3.65 1.31 -0.18
N ILE A 37 4.74 2.05 0.04
CA ILE A 37 5.88 1.65 0.85
C ILE A 37 6.28 2.79 1.79
N GLU A 38 6.64 2.44 3.02
CA GLU A 38 7.08 3.37 4.05
C GLU A 38 8.55 3.15 4.36
N PHE A 39 9.32 4.24 4.39
CA PHE A 39 10.73 4.22 4.73
C PHE A 39 10.99 5.01 6.01
N GLY A 40 11.91 4.49 6.83
CA GLY A 40 12.54 5.22 7.90
C GLY A 40 13.47 6.30 7.36
N LEU A 41 13.88 7.24 8.23
CA LEU A 41 14.81 8.30 7.86
C LEU A 41 16.21 7.78 7.48
N ASP A 42 16.54 6.56 7.91
CA ASP A 42 17.75 5.83 7.54
C ASP A 42 17.60 5.07 6.19
N GLY A 43 16.46 5.22 5.53
CA GLY A 43 16.16 4.57 4.25
C GLY A 43 15.80 3.09 4.36
N ARG A 44 15.57 2.55 5.57
CA ARG A 44 15.09 1.18 5.74
C ARG A 44 13.58 1.09 5.59
N ILE A 45 13.11 0.00 5.04
CA ILE A 45 11.69 -0.27 4.85
C ILE A 45 11.05 -0.57 6.20
N LEU A 46 10.02 0.19 6.56
CA LEU A 46 9.23 -0.02 7.78
C LEU A 46 7.98 -0.86 7.48
N HIS A 47 7.34 -0.62 6.35
CA HIS A 47 6.11 -1.28 5.92
C HIS A 47 5.97 -1.24 4.39
N ALA A 48 5.30 -2.23 3.81
CA ALA A 48 4.80 -2.17 2.44
C ALA A 48 3.41 -2.81 2.37
N ASN A 49 2.48 -2.20 1.63
CA ASN A 49 1.13 -2.74 1.49
C ASN A 49 1.09 -3.91 0.49
N GLN A 50 0.00 -4.69 0.50
CA GLN A 50 -0.12 -5.87 -0.35
C GLN A 50 0.02 -5.55 -1.84
N ASN A 51 -0.49 -4.41 -2.29
CA ASN A 51 -0.35 -3.99 -3.69
C ASN A 51 1.11 -3.83 -4.11
N PHE A 52 1.97 -3.29 -3.24
CA PHE A 52 3.41 -3.17 -3.50
C PHE A 52 4.08 -4.55 -3.53
N LEU A 53 3.77 -5.38 -2.54
CA LEU A 53 4.30 -6.73 -2.40
C LEU A 53 3.94 -7.62 -3.61
N ASP A 54 2.68 -7.60 -4.03
CA ASP A 54 2.19 -8.34 -5.19
C ASP A 54 2.81 -7.84 -6.50
N ALA A 55 3.01 -6.53 -6.63
CA ALA A 55 3.59 -5.93 -7.83
C ALA A 55 5.06 -6.32 -8.04
N LEU A 56 5.82 -6.49 -6.96
CA LEU A 56 7.24 -6.84 -7.01
C LEU A 56 7.53 -8.32 -6.71
N GLY A 57 6.56 -9.07 -6.23
CA GLY A 57 6.67 -10.51 -5.93
C GLY A 57 7.44 -10.80 -4.64
N TYR A 58 7.22 -10.01 -3.59
CA TYR A 58 7.82 -10.19 -2.27
C TYR A 58 6.77 -10.40 -1.19
N GLU A 59 7.18 -11.03 -0.10
CA GLU A 59 6.45 -11.07 1.16
C GLU A 59 6.93 -9.96 2.12
N LEU A 60 6.05 -9.51 3.03
CA LEU A 60 6.37 -8.40 3.93
C LEU A 60 7.64 -8.66 4.77
N HIS A 61 7.81 -9.89 5.25
CA HIS A 61 8.95 -10.26 6.08
C HIS A 61 10.29 -10.27 5.34
N GLU A 62 10.26 -10.31 4.00
CA GLU A 62 11.47 -10.27 3.16
C GLU A 62 11.96 -8.85 2.96
N VAL A 63 11.05 -7.87 2.97
CA VAL A 63 11.35 -6.47 2.68
C VAL A 63 11.53 -5.61 3.93
N VAL A 64 10.83 -5.89 5.03
CA VAL A 64 10.93 -5.08 6.25
C VAL A 64 12.35 -5.10 6.80
N GLY A 65 12.88 -3.92 7.09
CA GLY A 65 14.25 -3.70 7.55
C GLY A 65 15.30 -3.66 6.44
N GLN A 66 14.98 -4.02 5.20
CA GLN A 66 15.92 -3.90 4.07
C GLN A 66 16.08 -2.43 3.63
N PRO A 67 17.23 -2.04 3.05
CA PRO A 67 17.43 -0.70 2.54
C PRO A 67 16.61 -0.44 1.25
N HIS A 68 16.11 0.78 1.08
CA HIS A 68 15.39 1.22 -0.13
C HIS A 68 16.16 0.91 -1.42
N ALA A 69 17.48 0.99 -1.40
CA ALA A 69 18.36 0.71 -2.54
C ALA A 69 18.15 -0.69 -3.16
N MET A 70 17.54 -1.64 -2.45
CA MET A 70 17.12 -2.95 -2.99
C MET A 70 16.21 -2.83 -4.23
N PHE A 71 15.49 -1.72 -4.36
CA PHE A 71 14.55 -1.46 -5.47
C PHE A 71 15.03 -0.40 -6.46
N CYS A 72 16.24 0.14 -6.29
CA CYS A 72 16.82 1.09 -7.24
C CYS A 72 17.74 0.35 -8.21
N GLU A 73 17.62 0.66 -9.50
CA GLU A 73 18.67 0.31 -10.45
C GLU A 73 19.96 1.09 -10.10
N PRO A 74 21.14 0.50 -10.33
CA PRO A 74 22.43 1.13 -9.99
C PRO A 74 22.74 2.39 -10.82
#